data_AF-A0A428GSB4-F1
#
_entry.id   AF-A0A428GSB4-F1
#
_cell.length_a   1.000
_cell.length_b   1.000
_cell.length_c   1.000
_cell.angle_alpha   90.00
_cell.angle_beta   90.00
_cell.angle_gamma   90.00
#
_symmetry.space_group_name_H-M   'P 1'
#
loop_
_entity.id
_entity.type
_entity.pdbx_description
1 polymer ?
#
loop_
_entity_poly.entity_id
_entity_poly.type
_entity_poly.pdbx_seq_one_letter_code
_entity_poly.pdbx_strand_id
1 'polypeptide(L)'
;MKLDTRVEQALIEINFVERYENISKKYNRERTPKGQELDYFDGDFLMEIVELLGYKVQYDRRERFFHIKLEEIGHFRFGFHFAFESGRLELIWVVYEGDKVVLGSPWTRYPRLMIARDYIIKQPIVSDYVDFRDIMKIAFDMYEDFKQAFLKAATGDEE
;
A
#
# COMPACT_ATOMS: atom_id res chain seq x y z
N MET A 1 6.60 -6.87 17.85
CA MET A 1 5.75 -7.55 16.86
C MET A 1 6.64 -7.92 15.69
N LYS A 2 6.58 -9.18 15.23
CA LYS A 2 7.34 -9.70 14.09
C LYS A 2 6.38 -9.84 12.90
N LEU A 3 6.89 -9.72 11.67
CA LEU A 3 6.11 -10.04 10.46
C LEU A 3 5.83 -11.54 10.40
N ASP A 4 4.71 -11.91 9.79
CA ASP A 4 4.49 -13.29 9.33
C ASP A 4 5.59 -13.64 8.32
N THR A 5 6.14 -14.85 8.40
CA THR A 5 7.29 -15.27 7.59
C THR A 5 6.99 -15.25 6.09
N ARG A 6 5.75 -15.59 5.70
CA ARG A 6 5.30 -15.55 4.29
C ARG A 6 5.22 -14.12 3.77
N VAL A 7 4.80 -13.19 4.63
CA VAL A 7 4.81 -11.75 4.32
C VAL A 7 6.26 -11.25 4.16
N GLU A 8 7.15 -11.60 5.08
CA GLU A 8 8.55 -11.20 5.02
C GLU A 8 9.22 -11.71 3.73
N GLN A 9 9.03 -12.98 3.38
CA GLN A 9 9.55 -13.58 2.15
C GLN A 9 9.00 -12.88 0.90
N ALA A 10 7.69 -12.62 0.84
CA ALA A 10 7.08 -11.92 -0.27
C ALA A 10 7.64 -10.50 -0.45
N LEU A 11 7.82 -9.76 0.66
CA LEU A 11 8.38 -8.40 0.62
C LEU A 11 9.83 -8.38 0.12
N ILE A 12 10.62 -9.41 0.45
CA ILE A 12 11.98 -9.58 -0.07
C ILE A 12 11.94 -9.90 -1.56
N GLU A 13 11.12 -10.87 -1.99
CA GLU A 13 11.03 -11.33 -3.38
C GLU A 13 10.66 -10.19 -4.35
N ILE A 14 9.78 -9.26 -3.94
CA ILE A 14 9.36 -8.15 -4.79
C ILE A 14 10.26 -6.90 -4.68
N ASN A 15 11.36 -6.97 -3.92
CA ASN A 15 12.23 -5.83 -3.58
C ASN A 15 11.44 -4.64 -3.01
N PHE A 16 10.55 -4.91 -2.06
CA PHE A 16 9.60 -3.91 -1.55
C PHE A 16 10.28 -2.61 -1.09
N VAL A 17 11.34 -2.72 -0.30
CA VAL A 17 12.01 -1.56 0.31
C VAL A 17 12.54 -0.62 -0.76
N GLU A 18 13.28 -1.13 -1.74
CA GLU A 18 13.84 -0.33 -2.83
C GLU A 18 12.75 0.36 -3.66
N ARG A 19 11.69 -0.38 -4.02
CA ARG A 19 10.55 0.19 -4.76
C ARG A 19 9.86 1.30 -3.97
N TYR A 20 9.64 1.08 -2.67
CA TYR A 20 9.01 2.08 -1.82
C TYR A 20 9.89 3.32 -1.62
N GLU A 21 11.22 3.15 -1.49
CA GLU A 21 12.15 4.26 -1.48
C GLU A 21 12.08 5.08 -2.76
N ASN A 22 12.00 4.42 -3.92
CA ASN A 22 11.94 5.11 -5.20
C ASN A 22 10.67 5.97 -5.32
N ILE A 23 9.52 5.47 -4.86
CA ILE A 23 8.29 6.25 -4.77
C ILE A 23 8.49 7.43 -3.80
N SER A 24 8.99 7.16 -2.58
CA SER A 24 9.19 8.17 -1.54
C SER A 24 10.15 9.29 -1.97
N LYS A 25 11.24 8.93 -2.65
CA LYS A 25 12.24 9.87 -3.19
C LYS A 25 11.66 10.70 -4.34
N LYS A 26 10.86 10.11 -5.23
CA LYS A 26 10.26 10.82 -6.38
C LYS A 26 9.13 11.76 -5.97
N TYR A 27 8.30 11.38 -5.00
CA TYR A 27 7.14 12.14 -4.54
C TYR A 27 7.42 12.68 -3.14
N ASN A 28 8.37 13.61 -3.04
CA ASN A 28 8.92 14.08 -1.77
C ASN A 28 8.57 15.55 -1.47
N ARG A 29 8.97 16.03 -0.29
CA ARG A 29 8.67 17.39 0.19
C ARG A 29 9.48 18.48 -0.50
N GLU A 30 10.64 18.15 -1.08
CA GLU A 30 11.43 19.10 -1.87
C GLU A 30 10.74 19.38 -3.21
N ARG A 31 10.15 18.35 -3.84
CA ARG A 31 9.38 18.47 -5.07
C ARG A 31 8.02 19.12 -4.85
N THR A 32 7.37 18.81 -3.73
CA THR A 32 6.05 19.35 -3.36
C THR A 32 6.15 20.05 -2.00
N PRO A 33 6.59 21.32 -1.96
CA PRO A 33 6.72 22.10 -0.74
C PRO A 33 5.39 22.28 -0.01
N LYS A 34 5.46 22.65 1.29
CA LYS A 34 4.28 22.88 2.11
C LYS A 34 3.36 23.95 1.50
N GLY A 35 2.07 23.65 1.40
CA GLY A 35 1.04 24.45 0.75
C GLY A 35 0.85 24.18 -0.75
N GLN A 36 1.68 23.30 -1.34
CA GLN A 36 1.53 22.85 -2.73
C GLN A 36 1.07 21.39 -2.83
N GLU A 37 0.94 20.71 -1.70
CA GLU A 37 0.33 19.40 -1.63
C GLU A 37 -1.17 19.44 -1.91
N LEU A 38 -1.72 18.31 -2.34
CA LEU A 38 -3.16 18.10 -2.47
C LEU A 38 -3.78 17.97 -1.06
N ASP A 39 -4.03 19.11 -0.42
CA ASP A 39 -4.60 19.20 0.94
C ASP A 39 -6.13 19.06 0.93
N TYR A 40 -6.77 19.48 -0.17
CA TYR A 40 -8.19 19.26 -0.44
C TYR A 40 -8.36 18.39 -1.70
N PHE A 41 -9.17 17.36 -1.61
CA PHE A 41 -9.46 16.45 -2.71
C PHE A 41 -10.95 16.13 -2.76
N ASP A 42 -11.42 15.84 -3.97
CA ASP A 42 -12.71 15.24 -4.21
C ASP A 42 -12.58 13.73 -4.08
N GLY A 43 -13.22 13.16 -3.06
CA GLY A 43 -13.17 11.73 -2.79
C GLY A 43 -13.75 10.89 -3.94
N ASP A 44 -14.77 11.40 -4.62
CA ASP A 44 -15.39 10.69 -5.74
C ASP A 44 -14.43 10.64 -6.93
N PHE A 45 -13.69 11.73 -7.18
CA PHE A 45 -12.69 11.76 -8.25
C PHE A 45 -11.48 10.85 -7.97
N LEU A 46 -11.04 10.75 -6.72
CA LEU A 46 -10.02 9.75 -6.33
C LEU A 46 -10.53 8.33 -6.58
N MET A 47 -11.80 8.07 -6.29
CA MET A 47 -12.41 6.77 -6.53
C MET A 47 -12.47 6.45 -8.02
N GLU A 48 -12.88 7.39 -8.87
CA GLU A 48 -12.88 7.24 -10.33
C GLU A 48 -11.49 6.86 -10.88
N ILE A 49 -10.43 7.50 -10.38
CA ILE A 49 -9.04 7.18 -10.77
C ILE A 49 -8.70 5.72 -10.43
N VAL A 50 -9.06 5.26 -9.23
CA VAL A 50 -8.80 3.88 -8.82
C VAL A 50 -9.61 2.87 -9.64
N GLU A 51 -10.86 3.20 -9.96
CA GLU A 51 -11.72 2.38 -10.82
C GLU A 51 -11.19 2.29 -12.26
N LEU A 52 -10.66 3.39 -12.81
CA LEU A 52 -9.98 3.40 -14.10
C LEU A 52 -8.69 2.55 -14.11
N LEU A 53 -8.07 2.35 -12.94
CA LEU A 53 -6.93 1.43 -12.77
C LEU A 53 -7.35 -0.02 -12.55
N GLY A 54 -8.66 -0.33 -12.57
CA GLY A 54 -9.20 -1.69 -12.57
C GLY A 54 -9.69 -2.19 -11.21
N TYR A 55 -9.71 -1.35 -10.18
CA TYR A 55 -10.12 -1.77 -8.83
C TYR A 55 -11.41 -1.10 -8.36
N LYS A 56 -12.28 -1.88 -7.72
CA LYS A 56 -13.46 -1.34 -7.05
C LYS A 56 -13.08 -0.81 -5.68
N VAL A 57 -13.38 0.46 -5.42
CA VAL A 57 -13.02 1.17 -4.20
C VAL A 57 -14.26 1.68 -3.48
N GLN A 58 -14.18 1.77 -2.17
CA GLN A 58 -15.20 2.35 -1.29
C GLN A 58 -14.53 3.25 -0.26
N TYR A 59 -15.22 4.31 0.16
CA TYR A 59 -14.75 5.19 1.21
C TYR A 59 -15.43 4.84 2.54
N ASP A 60 -14.63 4.47 3.54
CA ASP A 60 -15.08 4.30 4.92
C ASP A 60 -15.06 5.67 5.63
N ARG A 61 -16.25 6.24 5.83
CA ARG A 61 -16.40 7.55 6.50
C ARG A 61 -16.03 7.53 7.99
N ARG A 62 -16.15 6.37 8.65
CA ARG A 62 -15.89 6.23 10.09
C ARG A 62 -14.38 6.26 10.35
N GLU A 63 -13.65 5.48 9.57
CA GLU A 63 -12.20 5.34 9.73
C GLU A 63 -11.42 6.29 8.81
N ARG A 64 -12.12 7.02 7.92
CA ARG A 64 -11.60 8.05 7.00
C ARG A 64 -10.54 7.54 6.01
N PHE A 65 -10.66 6.28 5.56
CA PHE A 65 -9.81 5.70 4.51
C PHE A 65 -10.62 5.18 3.32
N PHE A 66 -9.95 5.03 2.20
CA PHE A 66 -10.44 4.30 1.04
C PHE A 66 -9.99 2.84 1.14
N HIS A 67 -10.86 1.91 0.79
CA HIS A 67 -10.52 0.50 0.72
C HIS A 67 -10.98 -0.11 -0.59
N ILE A 68 -10.11 -0.91 -1.16
CA ILE A 68 -10.43 -1.74 -2.31
C ILE A 68 -11.15 -2.98 -1.81
N LYS A 69 -12.13 -3.44 -2.60
CA LYS A 69 -12.88 -4.66 -2.28
C LYS A 69 -11.92 -5.82 -2.06
N LEU A 70 -12.14 -6.58 -0.98
CA LEU A 70 -11.36 -7.77 -0.71
C LEU A 70 -11.48 -8.78 -1.86
N GLU A 71 -10.33 -9.30 -2.27
CA GLU A 71 -10.21 -10.35 -3.26
C GLU A 71 -9.94 -11.67 -2.55
N GLU A 72 -10.76 -12.68 -2.83
CA GLU A 72 -10.63 -14.00 -2.21
C GLU A 72 -9.87 -14.94 -3.14
N ILE A 73 -8.78 -15.52 -2.63
CA ILE A 73 -7.97 -16.52 -3.35
C ILE A 73 -7.72 -17.68 -2.39
N GLY A 74 -8.38 -18.81 -2.63
CA GLY A 74 -8.37 -19.93 -1.70
C GLY A 74 -8.95 -19.54 -0.34
N HIS A 75 -8.19 -19.73 0.74
CA HIS A 75 -8.57 -19.35 2.10
C HIS A 75 -8.02 -17.98 2.54
N PHE A 76 -7.41 -17.25 1.61
CA PHE A 76 -6.89 -15.90 1.83
C PHE A 76 -7.84 -14.83 1.29
N ARG A 77 -7.85 -13.67 1.95
CA ARG A 77 -8.52 -12.47 1.46
C ARG A 77 -7.53 -11.32 1.45
N PHE A 78 -7.32 -10.71 0.29
CA PHE A 78 -6.38 -9.61 0.09
C PHE A 78 -7.12 -8.29 -0.06
N GLY A 79 -6.61 -7.26 0.58
CA GLY A 79 -7.13 -5.90 0.51
C GLY A 79 -6.03 -4.86 0.42
N PHE A 80 -6.41 -3.69 -0.07
CA PHE A 80 -5.55 -2.53 -0.15
C PHE A 80 -6.34 -1.31 0.30
N HIS A 81 -5.91 -0.67 1.39
CA HIS A 81 -6.44 0.60 1.84
C HIS A 81 -5.46 1.74 1.60
N PHE A 82 -5.98 2.95 1.40
CA PHE A 82 -5.19 4.16 1.35
C PHE A 82 -5.91 5.34 2.00
N ALA A 83 -5.14 6.29 2.52
CA ALA A 83 -5.66 7.49 3.17
C ALA A 83 -4.79 8.70 2.83
N PHE A 84 -5.39 9.88 2.97
CA PHE A 84 -4.73 11.16 2.74
C PHE A 84 -4.73 12.00 3.99
N GLU A 85 -3.57 12.58 4.30
CA GLU A 85 -3.44 13.63 5.30
C GLU A 85 -2.43 14.68 4.82
N SER A 86 -2.91 15.88 4.50
CA SER A 86 -2.11 16.97 3.94
C SER A 86 -1.19 16.53 2.80
N GLY A 87 -1.85 15.94 1.79
CA GLY A 87 -1.27 15.32 0.60
C GLY A 87 -0.26 14.21 0.85
N ARG A 88 -0.08 13.75 2.08
CA ARG A 88 0.67 12.50 2.35
C ARG A 88 -0.25 11.34 2.06
N LEU A 89 0.21 10.44 1.22
CA LEU A 89 -0.53 9.24 0.87
C LEU A 89 -0.03 8.08 1.73
N GLU A 90 -0.91 7.60 2.62
CA GLU A 90 -0.70 6.37 3.36
C GLU A 90 -1.21 5.18 2.55
N LEU A 91 -0.41 4.12 2.48
CA LEU A 91 -0.71 2.88 1.76
C LEU A 91 -0.65 1.71 2.73
N ILE A 92 -1.69 0.88 2.74
CA ILE A 92 -1.86 -0.23 3.68
C ILE A 92 -2.28 -1.47 2.89
N TRP A 93 -1.52 -2.55 3.04
CA TRP A 93 -1.97 -3.86 2.57
C TRP A 93 -2.63 -4.63 3.71
N VAL A 94 -3.65 -5.40 3.34
CA VAL A 94 -4.42 -6.22 4.26
C VAL A 94 -4.44 -7.65 3.72
N VAL A 95 -4.13 -8.61 4.58
CA VAL A 95 -4.22 -10.03 4.27
C VAL A 95 -4.90 -10.72 5.42
N TYR A 96 -5.97 -11.45 5.12
CA TYR A 96 -6.63 -12.36 6.05
C TYR A 96 -6.38 -13.80 5.62
N GLU A 97 -6.28 -14.67 6.61
CA GLU A 97 -6.26 -16.13 6.48
C GLU A 97 -7.42 -16.67 7.32
N GLY A 98 -8.55 -17.00 6.66
CA GLY A 98 -9.82 -17.12 7.35
C GLY A 98 -10.18 -15.83 8.10
N ASP A 99 -10.40 -15.90 9.42
CA ASP A 99 -10.69 -14.75 10.29
C ASP A 99 -9.44 -14.11 10.91
N LYS A 100 -8.26 -14.68 10.69
CA LYS A 100 -7.00 -14.17 11.25
C LYS A 100 -6.44 -13.08 10.36
N VAL A 101 -6.06 -11.95 10.96
CA VAL A 101 -5.28 -10.90 10.29
C VAL A 101 -3.82 -11.34 10.20
N VAL A 102 -3.33 -11.55 8.99
CA VAL A 102 -1.92 -11.85 8.69
C VAL A 102 -1.13 -10.56 8.45
N LEU A 103 -1.74 -9.61 7.73
CA LEU A 103 -1.17 -8.30 7.43
C LEU A 103 -2.26 -7.24 7.51
N GLY A 104 -1.90 -6.05 7.98
CA GLY A 104 -2.82 -4.91 8.14
C GLY A 104 -2.09 -3.67 8.65
N SER A 105 -0.86 -3.44 8.19
CA SER A 105 -0.01 -2.35 8.65
C SER A 105 0.34 -1.40 7.51
N PRO A 106 0.57 -0.10 7.78
CA PRO A 106 1.06 0.82 6.75
C PRO A 106 2.42 0.41 6.21
N TRP A 107 2.67 0.73 4.94
CA TRP A 107 3.94 0.48 4.25
C TRP A 107 5.16 1.07 5.00
N THR A 108 4.98 2.19 5.68
CA THR A 108 6.02 2.83 6.52
C THR A 108 6.53 1.95 7.66
N ARG A 109 5.79 0.90 8.02
CA ARG A 109 6.14 -0.03 9.09
C ARG A 109 7.02 -1.18 8.63
N TYR A 110 6.93 -1.59 7.36
CA TYR A 110 7.63 -2.79 6.88
C TYR A 110 9.16 -2.65 6.93
N PRO A 111 9.78 -1.55 6.44
CA PRO A 111 11.24 -1.39 6.51
C PRO A 111 11.77 -1.44 7.95
N ARG A 112 10.97 -0.94 8.91
CA ARG A 112 11.33 -0.96 10.33
C ARG A 112 11.35 -2.37 10.94
N LEU A 113 10.54 -3.27 10.39
CA LEU A 113 10.44 -4.66 10.81
C LEU A 113 11.46 -5.55 10.08
N MET A 114 11.80 -5.20 8.83
CA MET A 114 12.73 -5.97 7.99
C MET A 114 14.21 -5.59 8.20
N ILE A 115 14.50 -4.31 8.48
CA ILE A 115 15.88 -3.78 8.52
C ILE A 115 16.25 -3.33 9.93
N ALA A 116 15.70 -2.19 10.38
CA ALA A 116 16.00 -1.61 11.69
C ALA A 116 14.91 -0.61 12.09
N ARG A 117 14.67 -0.45 13.40
CA ARG A 117 13.55 0.39 13.91
C ARG A 117 13.62 1.86 13.47
N ASP A 118 14.82 2.37 13.22
CA ASP A 118 15.15 3.71 12.78
C ASP A 118 15.26 3.85 11.25
N TYR A 119 15.03 2.76 10.49
CA TYR A 119 14.93 2.80 9.04
C TYR A 119 13.57 3.39 8.61
N ILE A 120 13.55 4.70 8.35
CA ILE A 120 12.32 5.45 8.06
C ILE A 120 12.25 5.84 6.59
N ILE A 121 11.30 5.25 5.87
CA ILE A 121 10.85 5.73 4.56
C ILE A 121 9.62 6.61 4.77
N LYS A 122 9.63 7.83 4.21
CA LYS A 122 8.51 8.78 4.36
C LYS A 122 7.38 8.40 3.39
N GLN A 123 6.14 8.67 3.78
CA GLN A 123 5.01 8.62 2.86
C GLN A 123 5.26 9.54 1.66
N PRO A 124 4.87 9.12 0.44
CA PRO A 124 4.91 10.01 -0.71
C PRO A 124 3.92 11.16 -0.54
N ILE A 125 4.27 12.30 -1.14
CA ILE A 125 3.49 13.52 -1.12
C ILE A 125 2.94 13.77 -2.53
N VAL A 126 1.63 13.86 -2.64
CA VAL A 126 0.92 14.21 -3.87
C VAL A 126 0.72 15.72 -3.95
N SER A 127 0.95 16.30 -5.14
CA SER A 127 0.57 17.69 -5.44
C SER A 127 -0.77 17.76 -6.19
N ASP A 128 -1.10 16.73 -6.96
CA ASP A 128 -2.30 16.69 -7.78
C ASP A 128 -2.81 15.25 -8.01
N TYR A 129 -3.87 15.13 -8.80
CA TYR A 129 -4.46 13.84 -9.16
C TYR A 129 -3.60 13.02 -10.13
N VAL A 130 -2.71 13.65 -10.89
CA VAL A 130 -1.77 12.95 -11.79
C VAL A 130 -0.74 12.21 -10.94
N ASP A 131 -0.21 12.86 -9.91
CA ASP A 131 0.67 12.25 -8.93
C ASP A 131 0.00 11.07 -8.24
N PHE A 132 -1.24 11.28 -7.77
CA PHE A 132 -2.01 10.21 -7.15
C PHE A 132 -2.15 9.00 -8.09
N ARG A 133 -2.63 9.22 -9.32
CA ARG A 133 -2.78 8.16 -10.32
C ARG A 133 -1.46 7.42 -10.56
N ASP A 134 -0.36 8.15 -10.73
CA ASP A 134 0.94 7.57 -11.03
C ASP A 134 1.48 6.74 -9.85
N ILE A 135 1.30 7.22 -8.61
CA ILE A 135 1.67 6.45 -7.41
C ILE A 135 0.78 5.21 -7.29
N MET A 136 -0.54 5.34 -7.46
CA MET A 136 -1.47 4.22 -7.33
C MET A 136 -1.21 3.15 -8.38
N LYS A 137 -0.84 3.51 -9.61
CA LYS A 137 -0.43 2.54 -10.63
C LYS A 137 0.76 1.70 -10.16
N ILE A 138 1.82 2.35 -9.68
CA ILE A 138 3.00 1.64 -9.14
C ILE A 138 2.60 0.79 -7.92
N ALA A 139 1.71 1.32 -7.07
CA ALA A 139 1.30 0.65 -5.85
C ALA A 139 0.46 -0.60 -6.14
N PHE A 140 -0.38 -0.58 -7.18
CA PHE A 140 -1.12 -1.75 -7.65
C PHE A 140 -0.22 -2.78 -8.31
N ASP A 141 0.73 -2.36 -9.13
CA ASP A 141 1.75 -3.28 -9.67
C ASP A 141 2.49 -3.99 -8.53
N MET A 142 2.91 -3.25 -7.49
CA MET A 142 3.53 -3.82 -6.28
C MET A 142 2.59 -4.75 -5.49
N TYR A 143 1.30 -4.43 -5.44
CA TYR A 143 0.30 -5.23 -4.73
C TYR A 143 0.05 -6.56 -5.43
N GLU A 144 -0.04 -6.57 -6.76
CA GLU A 144 -0.17 -7.81 -7.53
C GLU A 144 1.08 -8.68 -7.40
N ASP A 145 2.28 -8.10 -7.52
CA ASP A 145 3.55 -8.82 -7.30
C ASP A 145 3.59 -9.44 -5.89
N PHE A 146 3.17 -8.67 -4.88
CA PHE A 146 3.12 -9.13 -3.49
C PHE A 146 2.16 -10.30 -3.32
N LYS A 147 0.94 -10.23 -3.88
CA LYS A 147 -0.03 -11.33 -3.82
C LYS A 147 0.57 -12.63 -4.38
N GLN A 148 1.19 -12.56 -5.54
CA GLN A 148 1.79 -13.74 -6.18
C GLN A 148 2.93 -14.32 -5.34
N ALA A 149 3.85 -13.47 -4.87
CA ALA A 149 4.97 -13.91 -4.03
C ALA A 149 4.48 -14.49 -2.68
N PHE A 150 3.46 -13.88 -2.07
CA PHE A 150 2.86 -14.37 -0.83
C PHE A 150 2.21 -15.74 -1.02
N LEU A 151 1.43 -15.93 -2.09
CA LEU A 151 0.78 -17.21 -2.38
C LEU A 151 1.81 -18.31 -2.61
N LYS A 152 2.89 -18.01 -3.34
CA LYS A 152 4.01 -18.94 -3.56
C LYS A 152 4.69 -19.33 -2.24
N ALA A 153 4.96 -18.35 -1.37
CA ALA A 153 5.51 -18.62 -0.04
C ALA A 153 4.56 -19.46 0.83
N ALA A 154 3.24 -19.22 0.73
CA ALA A 154 2.24 -19.99 1.47
C ALA A 154 2.09 -21.45 0.98
N THR A 155 2.38 -21.73 -0.30
CA THR A 155 2.38 -23.09 -0.85
C THR A 155 3.69 -23.85 -0.63
N GLY A 156 4.80 -23.13 -0.41
CA GLY A 156 6.14 -23.72 -0.26
C GLY A 156 6.44 -24.33 1.11
N ASP A 157 5.52 -24.21 2.08
CA ASP A 157 5.63 -24.83 3.41
C ASP A 157 5.10 -26.29 3.44
N GLU A 158 4.73 -26.88 2.30
CA GLU A 158 4.24 -28.27 2.16
C GLU A 158 5.29 -29.31 1.70
N GLU A 159 6.58 -28.96 1.56
CA GLU A 159 7.66 -29.92 1.21
C GLU A 159 8.59 -30.32 2.37
#